data_AF-A0AAV4ITD1-F1
#
_entry.id   AF-A0AAV4ITD1-F1
#
_cell.length_a   1.000
_cell.length_b   1.000
_cell.length_c   1.000
_cell.angle_alpha   90.00
_cell.angle_beta   90.00
_cell.angle_gamma   90.00
#
_symmetry.space_group_name_H-M   'P 1'
#
loop_
_entity.id
_entity.type
_entity.pdbx_description
1 polymer ?
#
loop_
_entity_poly.entity_id
_entity_poly.type
_entity_poly.pdbx_seq_one_letter_code
_entity_poly.pdbx_strand_id
1 'polypeptide(L)'
;MEEDQAVLSETQEEFDKHMGVVEDLNDELELSNIPHTPLTITLGPIASALDTVLNKHRIIPQAYHSRSFIGNHCHKYLQPHVYTDLTSAIKKETKAQTIHSL
;
A
#
# COMPACT_ATOMS: atom_id res chain seq x y z
N MET A 1 -6.83 -3.90 -54.49
CA MET A 1 -5.78 -4.72 -53.85
C MET A 1 -5.08 -3.99 -52.72
N GLU A 2 -4.75 -2.69 -52.84
CA GLU A 2 -4.22 -1.91 -51.70
C GLU A 2 -5.29 -1.53 -50.66
N GLU A 3 -6.51 -1.21 -51.11
CA GLU A 3 -7.64 -0.87 -50.21
C GLU A 3 -8.06 -2.03 -49.30
N ASP A 4 -8.05 -3.27 -49.82
CA ASP A 4 -8.41 -4.46 -49.03
C ASP A 4 -7.40 -4.75 -47.91
N GLN A 5 -6.11 -4.41 -48.12
CA GLN A 5 -5.07 -4.55 -47.09
C GLN A 5 -5.19 -3.50 -45.99
N ALA A 6 -5.57 -2.26 -46.34
CA ALA A 6 -5.77 -1.20 -45.36
C ALA A 6 -6.93 -1.52 -44.40
N VAL A 7 -8.06 -1.99 -44.95
CA VAL A 7 -9.23 -2.39 -44.15
C VAL A 7 -8.91 -3.58 -43.23
N LEU A 8 -8.11 -4.55 -43.70
CA LEU A 8 -7.65 -5.67 -42.88
C LEU A 8 -6.69 -5.21 -41.76
N SER A 9 -5.86 -4.20 -42.00
CA SER A 9 -4.98 -3.66 -40.96
C SER A 9 -5.74 -2.86 -39.89
N GLU A 10 -6.73 -2.07 -40.29
CA GLU A 10 -7.56 -1.29 -39.35
C GLU A 10 -8.40 -2.22 -38.46
N THR A 11 -8.96 -3.29 -39.03
CA THR A 11 -9.72 -4.28 -38.26
C THR A 11 -8.86 -5.08 -37.29
N GLN A 12 -7.60 -5.35 -37.62
CA GLN A 12 -6.66 -6.00 -36.70
C GLN A 12 -6.28 -5.08 -35.52
N GLU A 13 -6.05 -3.79 -35.78
CA GLU A 13 -5.73 -2.81 -34.74
C GLU A 13 -6.91 -2.60 -33.79
N GLU A 14 -8.14 -2.56 -34.30
CA GLU A 14 -9.36 -2.51 -33.48
C GLU A 14 -9.54 -3.75 -32.61
N PHE A 15 -9.20 -4.93 -33.14
CA PHE A 15 -9.26 -6.20 -32.42
C PHE A 15 -8.24 -6.24 -31.27
N ASP A 16 -6.98 -5.88 -31.53
CA ASP A 16 -5.93 -5.85 -30.53
C ASP A 16 -6.26 -4.86 -29.39
N LYS A 17 -6.85 -3.71 -29.74
CA LYS A 17 -7.35 -2.74 -28.77
C LYS A 17 -8.49 -3.30 -27.92
N HIS A 18 -9.43 -4.02 -28.51
CA HIS A 18 -10.52 -4.65 -27.76
C HIS A 18 -10.00 -5.73 -26.81
N MET A 19 -9.02 -6.52 -27.24
CA MET A 19 -8.39 -7.54 -26.40
C MET A 19 -7.69 -6.94 -25.19
N GLY A 20 -6.99 -5.81 -25.34
CA GLY A 20 -6.40 -5.09 -24.21
C GLY A 20 -7.44 -4.62 -23.18
N VAL A 21 -8.58 -4.11 -23.66
CA VAL A 21 -9.69 -3.70 -22.75
C VAL A 21 -10.29 -4.90 -22.02
N VAL A 22 -10.38 -6.06 -22.66
CA VAL A 22 -10.87 -7.30 -22.01
C VAL A 22 -9.89 -7.79 -20.94
N GLU A 23 -8.58 -7.65 -21.18
CA GLU A 23 -7.54 -8.00 -20.22
C GLU A 23 -7.60 -7.07 -18.99
N ASP A 24 -7.69 -5.76 -19.19
CA ASP A 24 -7.85 -4.77 -18.12
C ASP A 24 -9.11 -5.04 -17.28
N LEU A 25 -10.22 -5.39 -17.93
CA LEU A 25 -11.49 -5.73 -17.26
C LEU A 25 -11.40 -7.03 -16.46
N ASN A 26 -10.66 -8.01 -16.97
CA ASN A 26 -10.42 -9.26 -16.24
C ASN A 26 -9.56 -9.02 -15.01
N ASP A 27 -8.51 -8.21 -15.11
CA ASP A 27 -7.68 -7.82 -13.97
C ASP A 27 -8.51 -7.10 -12.91
N GLU A 28 -9.38 -6.17 -13.32
CA GLU A 28 -10.27 -5.46 -12.40
C GLU A 28 -11.28 -6.41 -11.73
N LEU A 29 -11.79 -7.39 -12.48
CA LEU A 29 -12.70 -8.41 -11.95
C LEU A 29 -11.97 -9.34 -10.97
N GLU A 30 -10.75 -9.77 -11.27
CA GLU A 30 -9.92 -10.58 -10.38
C GLU A 30 -9.61 -9.81 -9.09
N LEU A 31 -9.23 -8.54 -9.18
CA LEU A 31 -8.98 -7.66 -8.03
C LEU A 31 -10.24 -7.48 -7.17
N SER A 32 -11.42 -7.35 -7.79
CA SER A 32 -12.70 -7.19 -7.08
C SER A 32 -13.12 -8.45 -6.31
N ASN A 33 -12.66 -9.63 -6.75
CA ASN A 33 -12.94 -10.92 -6.12
C ASN A 33 -11.97 -11.24 -4.97
N ILE A 34 -10.91 -10.45 -4.77
CA ILE A 34 -10.02 -10.61 -3.64
C ILE A 34 -10.78 -10.18 -2.37
N PRO A 35 -10.95 -11.07 -1.38
CA PRO A 35 -11.66 -10.73 -0.15
C PRO A 35 -10.98 -9.56 0.56
N HIS A 36 -11.64 -8.40 0.57
CA HIS A 36 -11.17 -7.22 1.28
C HIS A 36 -11.45 -7.36 2.76
N THR A 37 -10.45 -7.81 3.52
CA THR A 37 -10.46 -7.62 4.97
C THR A 37 -10.25 -6.14 5.28
N PRO A 38 -11.18 -5.46 5.96
CA PRO A 38 -10.93 -4.10 6.43
C PRO A 38 -9.74 -4.12 7.38
N LEU A 39 -8.61 -3.59 6.92
CA LEU A 39 -7.47 -3.35 7.79
C LEU A 39 -7.90 -2.29 8.79
N THR A 40 -8.08 -2.67 10.07
CA THR A 40 -8.00 -1.67 11.13
C THR A 40 -6.67 -0.95 10.96
N ILE A 41 -6.69 0.39 10.97
CA ILE A 41 -5.61 1.31 10.55
C ILE A 41 -4.26 1.04 11.26
N THR A 42 -4.25 0.19 12.28
CA THR A 42 -3.11 -0.23 13.10
C THR A 42 -2.76 -1.72 12.97
N LEU A 43 -3.24 -2.44 11.96
CA LEU A 43 -2.90 -3.85 11.72
C LEU A 43 -2.03 -4.00 10.48
N GLY A 44 -1.07 -4.92 10.57
CA GLY A 44 -0.15 -5.25 9.49
C GLY A 44 1.31 -5.19 9.95
N PRO A 45 2.23 -5.76 9.14
CA PRO A 45 3.64 -5.90 9.51
C PRO A 45 4.30 -4.56 9.88
N ILE A 46 3.97 -3.49 9.15
CA ILE A 46 4.46 -2.14 9.42
C ILE A 46 3.95 -1.61 10.76
N ALA A 47 2.65 -1.74 11.02
CA ALA A 47 2.04 -1.27 12.26
C ALA A 47 2.60 -2.02 13.48
N SER A 48 2.73 -3.35 13.40
CA SER A 48 3.33 -4.17 14.47
C SER A 48 4.82 -3.84 14.71
N ALA A 49 5.58 -3.57 13.64
CA ALA A 49 6.97 -3.12 13.76
C ALA A 49 7.06 -1.75 14.46
N LEU A 50 6.16 -0.83 14.14
CA LEU A 50 6.08 0.48 14.79
C LEU A 50 5.67 0.36 16.26
N ASP A 51 4.67 -0.46 16.60
CA ASP A 51 4.26 -0.71 17.99
C ASP A 51 5.43 -1.20 18.85
N THR A 52 6.30 -2.04 18.29
CA THR A 52 7.52 -2.51 18.96
C THR A 52 8.46 -1.34 19.30
N VAL A 53 8.66 -0.41 18.37
CA VAL A 53 9.50 0.78 18.57
C VAL A 53 8.86 1.74 19.58
N LEU A 54 7.54 1.95 19.51
CA LEU A 54 6.81 2.81 20.43
C LEU A 54 6.85 2.27 21.86
N ASN A 55 6.68 0.96 22.05
CA ASN A 55 6.81 0.29 23.34
C ASN A 55 8.24 0.41 23.90
N LYS A 56 9.26 0.20 23.07
CA LYS A 56 10.68 0.37 23.45
C LYS A 56 10.95 1.77 24.02
N HIS A 57 10.39 2.80 23.41
CA HIS A 57 10.59 4.20 23.83
C HIS A 57 9.55 4.70 24.85
N ARG A 58 8.67 3.82 25.34
CA ARG A 58 7.56 4.15 26.26
C ARG A 58 6.75 5.34 25.74
N ILE A 59 6.44 5.27 24.46
CA ILE A 59 5.64 6.25 23.75
C ILE A 59 4.23 5.68 23.63
N ILE A 60 3.27 6.42 24.16
CA ILE A 60 1.85 6.11 23.99
C ILE A 60 1.38 6.91 22.76
N PRO A 61 0.83 6.24 21.72
CA PRO A 61 0.21 6.92 20.59
C PRO A 61 -0.83 7.93 21.08
N GLN A 62 -0.93 9.07 20.40
CA GLN A 62 -1.91 10.07 20.78
C GLN A 62 -3.33 9.53 20.54
N ALA A 63 -4.15 9.56 21.58
CA ALA A 63 -5.57 9.20 21.50
C ALA A 63 -6.43 10.41 21.84
N TYR A 64 -7.48 10.63 21.06
CA TYR A 64 -8.53 11.58 21.41
C TYR A 64 -9.53 10.87 22.32
N HIS A 65 -9.77 11.43 23.50
CA HIS A 65 -10.85 10.97 24.37
C HIS A 65 -11.74 12.14 24.76
N SER A 66 -13.02 12.09 24.37
CA SER A 66 -14.06 13.01 24.84
C SER A 66 -13.66 14.50 24.77
N ARG A 67 -13.19 14.95 23.60
CA ARG A 67 -12.71 16.33 23.30
C ARG A 67 -11.43 16.78 24.01
N SER A 68 -10.78 15.91 24.76
CA SER A 68 -9.49 16.19 25.40
C SER A 68 -8.38 15.36 24.76
N PHE A 69 -7.20 15.99 24.61
CA PHE A 69 -6.00 15.33 24.14
C PHE A 69 -5.39 14.50 25.27
N ILE A 70 -5.26 13.19 25.07
CA ILE A 70 -4.51 12.32 25.98
C ILE A 70 -3.33 11.74 25.20
N GLY A 71 -2.15 12.34 25.41
CA GLY A 71 -0.90 11.91 24.77
C GLY A 71 0.11 13.04 24.65
N ASN A 72 0.92 13.23 25.70
CA ASN A 72 1.84 14.38 25.81
C ASN A 72 3.30 14.04 25.46
N HIS A 73 3.50 13.07 24.56
CA HIS A 73 4.83 12.53 24.24
C HIS A 73 5.36 12.92 22.86
N CYS A 74 4.78 13.92 22.18
CA CYS A 74 5.28 14.40 20.88
C CYS A 74 6.79 14.70 20.91
N HIS A 75 7.30 15.26 22.01
CA HIS A 75 8.73 15.55 22.19
C HIS A 75 9.62 14.29 22.21
N LYS A 76 9.09 13.13 22.59
CA LYS A 76 9.82 11.86 22.58
C LYS A 76 10.08 11.38 21.15
N TYR A 77 9.10 11.57 20.25
CA TYR A 77 9.28 11.24 18.83
C TYR A 77 10.40 12.05 18.17
N LEU A 78 10.62 13.28 18.63
CA LEU A 78 11.64 14.18 18.10
C LEU A 78 13.07 13.88 18.58
N GLN A 79 13.24 12.91 19.48
CA GLN A 79 14.57 12.50 19.92
C GLN A 79 15.30 11.78 18.77
N PRO A 80 16.58 12.09 18.48
CA PRO A 80 17.32 11.53 17.35
C PRO A 80 17.29 10.01 17.21
N HIS A 81 17.45 9.32 18.32
CA HIS A 81 17.42 7.86 18.36
C HIS A 81 16.01 7.29 18.13
N VAL A 82 14.95 8.03 18.48
CA VAL A 82 13.57 7.58 18.32
C VAL A 82 13.12 7.66 16.87
N TYR A 83 13.27 8.81 16.21
CA TYR A 83 12.86 8.91 14.79
C TYR A 83 13.75 8.05 13.89
N THR A 84 15.02 7.82 14.26
CA THR A 84 15.91 6.92 13.54
C THR A 84 15.41 5.47 13.65
N ASP A 85 15.03 5.03 14.85
CA ASP A 85 14.44 3.70 15.06
C ASP A 85 13.12 3.52 14.29
N LEU A 86 12.24 4.53 14.35
CA LEU A 86 10.94 4.51 13.65
C LEU A 86 11.12 4.39 12.13
N THR A 87 11.97 5.23 11.54
CA THR A 87 12.22 5.22 10.09
C THR A 87 12.95 3.95 9.65
N SER A 88 13.87 3.44 10.46
CA SER A 88 14.59 2.19 10.18
C SER A 88 13.67 0.97 10.22
N ALA A 89 12.72 0.92 11.15
CA ALA A 89 11.74 -0.15 11.25
C ALA A 89 10.85 -0.22 10.01
N ILE A 90 10.32 0.92 9.54
CA ILE A 90 9.54 1.01 8.30
C ILE A 90 10.38 0.52 7.12
N LYS A 91 11.59 1.07 6.95
CA LYS A 91 12.47 0.70 5.83
C LYS A 91 12.78 -0.80 5.80
N LYS A 92 13.06 -1.39 6.96
CA LYS A 92 13.37 -2.83 7.08
C LYS A 92 12.16 -3.67 6.69
N GLU A 93 11.01 -3.34 7.24
CA GLU A 93 9.79 -4.12 7.04
C GLU A 93 9.27 -4.00 5.60
N THR A 94 9.25 -2.79 5.03
CA THR A 94 8.90 -2.60 3.61
C THR A 94 9.80 -3.45 2.70
N LYS A 95 11.11 -3.46 2.93
CA LYS A 95 12.03 -4.30 2.15
C LYS A 95 11.72 -5.80 2.29
N ALA A 96 11.42 -6.27 3.50
CA ALA A 96 11.10 -7.67 3.73
C ALA A 96 9.85 -8.11 2.95
N GLN A 97 8.83 -7.25 2.88
CA GLN A 97 7.59 -7.54 2.17
C GLN A 97 7.72 -7.41 0.64
N THR A 98 8.56 -6.51 0.14
CA THR A 98 8.79 -6.35 -1.31
C THR A 98 9.66 -7.47 -1.91
N ILE A 99 10.65 -7.98 -1.17
CA ILE A 99 11.57 -9.03 -1.67
C ILE A 99 10.85 -10.39 -1.83
N HIS A 100 9.78 -10.63 -1.08
CA HIS A 100 8.97 -11.86 -1.20
C HIS A 100 7.88 -11.79 -2.28
N SER A 101 7.73 -10.67 -2.98
CA SER A 101 6.65 -10.43 -3.96
C SER A 101 7.14 -10.32 -5.41
N LEU A 102 8.38 -10.72 -5.69
CA LEU A 102 8.98 -10.82 -7.03
C LEU A 102 9.65 -12.19 -7.20
#